data_AF-A0A7X6WF16-F1
#
_entry.id   AF-A0A7X6WF16-F1
#
_cell.length_a   1.000
_cell.length_b   1.000
_cell.length_c   1.000
_cell.angle_alpha   90.00
_cell.angle_beta   90.00
_cell.angle_gamma   90.00
#
_symmetry.space_group_name_H-M   'P 1'
#
loop_
_entity.id
_entity.type
_entity.pdbx_description
1 polymer ?
#
loop_
_entity_poly.entity_id
_entity_poly.type
_entity_poly.pdbx_seq_one_letter_code
_entity_poly.pdbx_strand_id
1 'polypeptide(L)'
;MKSFEKLFILILLISLIGTGCKKSTKDILNQGNNTLKEKLLEVEEILQQAEQVDVEDTIRKIRPKIIDPFLKNFSSDVTVEDISLYIKDNIANASKDEADKMIQWLIIYQNEITDTLYNRIEDDKYKNVFYDHMEGFLDKSKIDTISDESVRNDFMSLVNSFLTIYYYYENLVIETNWSDLIQFTPYLSDDMSKIINLSKKLDYYEYDREGLDVDGLSKDIITLEKIAKTNKSDFIKWKANDLCRSLMVTLLLGPENVYLFYYDGKEGDEYIAIMDLVNKYPESILKGIIEELDLIPEDDTWAAIEIIHKRFQFGLDSNNFIKISKIESQNGEYELIEMFMPSNVDKQNRVNNIISLDQEQFIKSLAEDNNFSLYTFITFANDRYISFGCSLSVLDSRGAEETFHAFKTLDYIEEKFITLEDYFDADFIFIQEYIENLSGIKAETVSEFKLTDSGIDIHLNKGTDDDEWIYVNRIELIQYFTLGELIDKYY
;
A
#
# COMPACT_ATOMS: atom_id res chain seq x y z
N MET A 1 -34.80 26.26 -2.86
CA MET A 1 -35.97 25.52 -3.40
C MET A 1 -35.75 25.02 -4.83
N LYS A 2 -35.35 25.85 -5.81
CA LYS A 2 -35.16 25.42 -7.22
C LYS A 2 -34.05 24.38 -7.48
N SER A 3 -33.00 24.29 -6.63
CA SER A 3 -31.93 23.28 -6.81
C SER A 3 -32.35 21.89 -6.31
N PHE A 4 -33.20 21.82 -5.29
CA PHE A 4 -33.71 20.57 -4.74
C PHE A 4 -34.70 19.90 -5.70
N GLU A 5 -35.50 20.70 -6.42
CA GLU A 5 -36.37 20.20 -7.50
C GLU A 5 -35.56 19.65 -8.68
N LYS A 6 -34.40 20.22 -9.01
CA LYS A 6 -33.51 19.71 -10.08
C LYS A 6 -32.86 18.39 -9.68
N LEU A 7 -32.34 18.29 -8.46
CA LEU A 7 -31.73 17.06 -7.93
C LEU A 7 -32.76 15.93 -7.78
N PHE A 8 -33.97 16.25 -7.31
CA PHE A 8 -35.06 15.28 -7.18
C PHE A 8 -35.53 14.75 -8.53
N ILE A 9 -35.61 15.60 -9.57
CA ILE A 9 -35.96 15.17 -10.93
C ILE A 9 -34.86 14.28 -11.55
N LEU A 10 -33.59 14.57 -11.27
CA LEU A 10 -32.45 13.76 -11.74
C LEU A 10 -32.50 12.34 -11.13
N ILE A 11 -32.74 12.25 -9.82
CA ILE A 11 -32.91 10.97 -9.10
C ILE A 11 -34.14 10.21 -9.61
N LEU A 12 -35.26 10.92 -9.87
CA LEU A 12 -36.49 10.30 -10.39
C LEU A 12 -36.32 9.74 -11.82
N LEU A 13 -35.50 10.40 -12.66
CA LEU A 13 -35.19 9.97 -14.02
C LEU A 13 -34.31 8.70 -14.05
N ILE A 14 -33.29 8.64 -13.20
CA ILE A 14 -32.46 7.44 -13.03
C ILE A 14 -33.34 6.26 -12.54
N SER A 15 -34.27 6.53 -11.62
CA SER A 15 -35.23 5.54 -11.09
C SER A 15 -36.21 5.01 -12.17
N LEU A 16 -36.65 5.86 -13.08
CA LEU A 16 -37.55 5.50 -14.19
C LEU A 16 -36.85 4.72 -15.32
N ILE A 17 -35.55 4.95 -15.50
CA ILE A 17 -34.72 4.20 -16.47
C ILE A 17 -34.33 2.82 -15.91
N GLY A 18 -34.06 2.71 -14.59
CA GLY A 18 -33.75 1.45 -13.92
C GLY A 18 -34.93 0.47 -13.78
N THR A 19 -36.18 0.96 -13.80
CA THR A 19 -37.39 0.13 -13.67
C THR A 19 -37.96 -0.32 -15.03
N GLY A 20 -37.14 -0.95 -15.87
CA GLY A 20 -37.57 -1.95 -16.87
C GLY A 20 -38.72 -1.61 -17.84
N CYS A 21 -39.11 -0.34 -18.01
CA CYS A 21 -40.16 0.04 -18.96
C CYS A 21 -39.56 0.25 -20.35
N LYS A 22 -39.59 -0.80 -21.19
CA LYS A 22 -39.35 -0.73 -22.64
C LYS A 22 -40.42 0.13 -23.35
N LYS A 23 -40.33 1.45 -23.22
CA LYS A 23 -40.94 2.40 -24.16
C LYS A 23 -39.86 3.29 -24.72
N SER A 24 -39.79 3.39 -26.05
CA SER A 24 -38.78 4.19 -26.72
C SER A 24 -38.94 5.66 -26.36
N THR A 25 -37.84 6.41 -26.23
CA THR A 25 -37.83 7.86 -26.00
C THR A 25 -38.68 8.63 -27.03
N LYS A 26 -38.83 8.06 -28.24
CA LYS A 26 -39.72 8.56 -29.31
C LYS A 26 -41.22 8.49 -28.96
N ASP A 27 -41.66 7.54 -28.14
CA ASP A 27 -43.07 7.41 -27.73
C ASP A 27 -43.43 8.42 -26.63
N ILE A 28 -42.46 8.82 -25.80
CA ILE A 28 -42.62 9.84 -24.75
C ILE A 28 -42.66 11.25 -25.37
N LEU A 29 -41.84 11.51 -26.39
CA LEU A 29 -41.76 12.78 -27.12
C LEU A 29 -43.04 13.15 -27.88
N ASN A 30 -43.90 12.18 -28.21
CA ASN A 30 -45.18 12.40 -28.89
C ASN A 30 -46.37 12.60 -27.93
N GLN A 31 -46.19 12.43 -26.60
CA GLN A 31 -47.25 12.56 -25.60
C GLN A 31 -46.96 13.59 -24.49
N GLY A 32 -45.75 14.15 -24.42
CA GLY A 32 -45.33 15.09 -23.39
C GLY A 32 -45.66 16.57 -23.71
N ASN A 33 -46.06 17.32 -22.69
CA ASN A 33 -46.29 18.77 -22.77
C ASN A 33 -44.96 19.53 -22.98
N ASN A 34 -44.99 20.71 -23.62
CA ASN A 34 -43.82 21.47 -24.11
C ASN A 34 -42.69 21.65 -23.07
N THR A 35 -43.02 21.75 -21.79
CA THR A 35 -42.06 21.91 -20.68
C THR A 35 -41.14 20.70 -20.49
N LEU A 36 -41.60 19.48 -20.81
CA LEU A 36 -40.77 18.28 -20.72
C LEU A 36 -39.76 18.22 -21.88
N LYS A 37 -40.14 18.77 -23.03
CA LYS A 37 -39.34 18.83 -24.25
C LYS A 37 -38.21 19.84 -24.12
N GLU A 38 -38.49 21.01 -23.53
CA GLU A 38 -37.48 22.02 -23.20
C GLU A 38 -36.45 21.50 -22.19
N LYS A 39 -36.88 20.76 -21.17
CA LYS A 39 -35.96 20.15 -20.18
C LYS A 39 -35.10 19.03 -20.77
N LEU A 40 -35.62 18.25 -21.72
CA LEU A 40 -34.84 17.25 -22.46
C LEU A 40 -33.81 17.89 -23.39
N LEU A 41 -34.15 19.01 -24.03
CA LEU A 41 -33.22 19.82 -24.81
C LEU A 41 -32.12 20.44 -23.94
N GLU A 42 -32.44 20.96 -22.75
CA GLU A 42 -31.40 21.42 -21.79
C GLU A 42 -30.46 20.29 -21.37
N VAL A 43 -30.96 19.05 -21.22
CA VAL A 43 -30.13 17.89 -20.87
C VAL A 43 -29.26 17.45 -22.05
N GLU A 44 -29.79 17.43 -23.28
CA GLU A 44 -28.99 17.18 -24.49
C GLU A 44 -27.92 18.26 -24.70
N GLU A 45 -28.22 19.53 -24.39
CA GLU A 45 -27.28 20.65 -24.51
C GLU A 45 -26.16 20.59 -23.44
N ILE A 46 -26.47 20.13 -22.22
CA ILE A 46 -25.47 19.85 -21.18
C ILE A 46 -24.62 18.62 -21.54
N LEU A 47 -25.21 17.57 -22.10
CA LEU A 47 -24.49 16.39 -22.59
C LEU A 47 -23.57 16.74 -23.77
N GLN A 48 -24.02 17.61 -24.69
CA GLN A 48 -23.19 18.11 -25.79
C GLN A 48 -22.07 19.05 -25.31
N GLN A 49 -22.29 19.81 -24.22
CA GLN A 49 -21.23 20.60 -23.58
C GLN A 49 -20.22 19.71 -22.83
N ALA A 50 -20.65 18.60 -22.24
CA ALA A 50 -19.78 17.58 -21.65
C ALA A 50 -18.98 16.82 -22.74
N GLU A 51 -19.58 16.53 -23.90
CA GLU A 51 -18.88 15.98 -25.07
C GLU A 51 -17.88 16.96 -25.72
N GLN A 52 -17.97 18.28 -25.40
CA GLN A 52 -17.04 19.31 -25.88
C GLN A 52 -15.92 19.66 -24.90
N VAL A 53 -15.93 19.13 -23.68
CA VAL A 53 -14.75 19.17 -22.83
C VAL A 53 -13.76 18.17 -23.40
N ASP A 54 -12.73 18.67 -24.05
CA ASP A 54 -11.57 17.86 -24.44
C ASP A 54 -10.94 17.33 -23.14
N VAL A 55 -11.31 16.09 -22.81
CA VAL A 55 -10.82 15.37 -21.64
C VAL A 55 -9.30 15.27 -21.70
N GLU A 56 -8.73 15.13 -22.89
CA GLU A 56 -7.28 15.09 -23.10
C GLU A 56 -6.63 16.43 -22.73
N ASP A 57 -7.25 17.56 -23.09
CA ASP A 57 -6.75 18.91 -22.76
C ASP A 57 -6.97 19.27 -21.27
N THR A 58 -7.99 18.70 -20.63
CA THR A 58 -8.28 18.91 -19.20
C THR A 58 -7.41 18.02 -18.31
N ILE A 59 -7.26 16.73 -18.66
CA ILE A 59 -6.26 15.83 -18.10
C ILE A 59 -4.88 16.47 -18.28
N ARG A 60 -4.53 17.00 -19.45
CA ARG A 60 -3.25 17.72 -19.67
C ARG A 60 -3.06 18.97 -18.81
N LYS A 61 -4.13 19.60 -18.32
CA LYS A 61 -4.10 20.73 -17.38
C LYS A 61 -4.01 20.32 -15.90
N ILE A 62 -4.55 19.15 -15.53
CA ILE A 62 -4.50 18.59 -14.16
C ILE A 62 -3.20 17.77 -13.95
N ARG A 63 -2.78 17.02 -14.98
CA ARG A 63 -1.57 16.18 -15.07
C ARG A 63 -0.29 16.84 -14.54
N PRO A 64 0.00 18.13 -14.76
CA PRO A 64 1.21 18.76 -14.24
C PRO A 64 1.20 18.95 -12.72
N LYS A 65 0.03 18.92 -12.10
CA LYS A 65 -0.15 19.12 -10.65
C LYS A 65 0.02 17.83 -9.85
N ILE A 66 -0.34 16.69 -10.42
CA ILE A 66 -0.38 15.39 -9.72
C ILE A 66 0.85 14.52 -10.09
N ILE A 67 1.40 14.68 -11.29
CA ILE A 67 2.54 13.88 -11.75
C ILE A 67 3.88 14.46 -11.33
N ASP A 68 4.66 13.68 -10.59
CA ASP A 68 6.04 14.05 -10.24
C ASP A 68 6.83 14.41 -11.51
N PRO A 69 7.55 15.54 -11.50
CA PRO A 69 8.29 16.00 -12.67
C PRO A 69 9.22 14.95 -13.31
N PHE A 70 9.75 14.00 -12.53
CA PHE A 70 10.57 12.91 -13.05
C PHE A 70 9.84 12.06 -14.09
N LEU A 71 8.56 11.75 -13.85
CA LEU A 71 7.78 10.85 -14.70
C LEU A 71 7.32 11.50 -16.00
N LYS A 72 7.43 12.82 -16.11
CA LYS A 72 7.18 13.55 -17.38
C LYS A 72 8.21 13.22 -18.46
N ASN A 73 9.31 12.56 -18.11
CA ASN A 73 10.33 12.11 -19.06
C ASN A 73 9.96 10.81 -19.78
N PHE A 74 8.86 10.17 -19.38
CA PHE A 74 8.45 8.87 -19.89
C PHE A 74 7.06 8.91 -20.53
N SER A 75 6.79 7.93 -21.39
CA SER A 75 5.44 7.65 -21.91
C SER A 75 4.59 6.96 -20.85
N SER A 76 3.28 6.84 -21.11
CA SER A 76 2.34 6.22 -20.17
C SER A 76 2.55 4.72 -19.97
N ASP A 77 3.22 4.05 -20.90
CA ASP A 77 3.55 2.63 -20.91
C ASP A 77 4.98 2.34 -20.40
N VAL A 78 5.55 3.28 -19.62
CA VAL A 78 6.89 3.14 -19.04
C VAL A 78 7.00 1.91 -18.15
N THR A 79 8.05 1.12 -18.31
CA THR A 79 8.34 -0.02 -17.44
C THR A 79 9.42 0.32 -16.41
N VAL A 80 9.52 -0.49 -15.35
CA VAL A 80 10.65 -0.37 -14.41
C VAL A 80 12.02 -0.59 -15.10
N GLU A 81 12.09 -1.35 -16.19
CA GLU A 81 13.31 -1.49 -17.00
C GLU A 81 13.69 -0.19 -17.71
N ASP A 82 12.70 0.55 -18.23
CA ASP A 82 12.92 1.87 -18.85
C ASP A 82 13.43 2.88 -17.82
N ILE A 83 12.86 2.89 -16.62
CA ILE A 83 13.34 3.72 -15.50
C ILE A 83 14.78 3.33 -15.13
N SER A 84 15.07 2.03 -15.07
CA SER A 84 16.41 1.50 -14.75
C SER A 84 17.46 1.91 -15.78
N LEU A 85 17.11 1.88 -17.06
CA LEU A 85 17.97 2.34 -18.16
C LEU A 85 18.19 3.86 -18.06
N TYR A 86 17.12 4.62 -17.86
CA TYR A 86 17.20 6.07 -17.70
C TYR A 86 18.12 6.47 -16.54
N ILE A 87 18.03 5.79 -15.40
CA ILE A 87 18.91 6.02 -14.24
C ILE A 87 20.37 5.80 -14.62
N LYS A 88 20.70 4.66 -15.25
CA LYS A 88 22.07 4.34 -15.67
C LYS A 88 22.67 5.44 -16.57
N ASP A 89 21.85 6.01 -17.44
CA ASP A 89 22.30 7.02 -18.41
C ASP A 89 22.35 8.45 -17.85
N ASN A 90 21.51 8.78 -16.84
CA ASN A 90 21.28 10.17 -16.45
C ASN A 90 21.67 10.52 -15.00
N ILE A 91 21.75 9.54 -14.08
CA ILE A 91 21.92 9.83 -12.64
C ILE A 91 23.21 10.59 -12.33
N ALA A 92 24.28 10.36 -13.09
CA ALA A 92 25.56 11.04 -12.89
C ALA A 92 25.53 12.55 -13.19
N ASN A 93 24.52 13.01 -13.93
CA ASN A 93 24.31 14.41 -14.28
C ASN A 93 23.16 15.07 -13.50
N ALA A 94 22.44 14.31 -12.69
CA ALA A 94 21.33 14.79 -11.87
C ALA A 94 21.83 15.51 -10.62
N SER A 95 21.03 16.43 -10.08
CA SER A 95 21.21 16.86 -8.69
C SER A 95 20.92 15.70 -7.72
N LYS A 96 21.41 15.79 -6.47
CA LYS A 96 21.14 14.76 -5.45
C LYS A 96 19.64 14.55 -5.22
N ASP A 97 18.86 15.61 -5.18
CA ASP A 97 17.41 15.53 -4.98
C ASP A 97 16.71 14.84 -6.17
N GLU A 98 17.15 15.14 -7.39
CA GLU A 98 16.64 14.46 -8.60
C GLU A 98 17.05 12.99 -8.61
N ALA A 99 18.31 12.67 -8.25
CA ALA A 99 18.83 11.31 -8.17
C ALA A 99 18.06 10.46 -7.13
N ASP A 100 17.80 11.02 -5.94
CA ASP A 100 16.97 10.39 -4.91
C ASP A 100 15.56 10.09 -5.44
N LYS A 101 14.95 11.03 -6.18
CA LYS A 101 13.66 10.80 -6.85
C LYS A 101 13.71 9.69 -7.89
N MET A 102 14.81 9.57 -8.64
CA MET A 102 14.93 8.46 -9.60
C MET A 102 14.94 7.11 -8.87
N ILE A 103 15.68 6.98 -7.76
CA ILE A 103 15.70 5.75 -6.97
C ILE A 103 14.36 5.49 -6.27
N GLN A 104 13.69 6.54 -5.79
CA GLN A 104 12.32 6.42 -5.27
C GLN A 104 11.40 5.79 -6.31
N TRP A 105 11.35 6.33 -7.52
CA TRP A 105 10.48 5.80 -8.56
C TRP A 105 10.89 4.41 -9.03
N LEU A 106 12.19 4.12 -9.11
CA LEU A 106 12.66 2.76 -9.37
C LEU A 106 12.06 1.77 -8.37
N ILE A 107 12.20 2.04 -7.06
CA ILE A 107 11.73 1.15 -6.00
C ILE A 107 10.19 1.03 -6.02
N ILE A 108 9.47 2.11 -6.30
CA ILE A 108 8.00 2.05 -6.39
C ILE A 108 7.57 1.18 -7.59
N TYR A 109 8.21 1.35 -8.74
CA TYR A 109 7.89 0.58 -9.96
C TYR A 109 8.37 -0.87 -9.89
N GLN A 110 9.34 -1.22 -9.04
CA GLN A 110 9.77 -2.60 -8.85
C GLN A 110 8.64 -3.54 -8.42
N ASN A 111 7.63 -3.04 -7.72
CA ASN A 111 6.46 -3.82 -7.31
C ASN A 111 5.68 -4.40 -8.50
N GLU A 112 5.73 -3.76 -9.68
CA GLU A 112 5.16 -4.28 -10.94
C GLU A 112 5.65 -5.70 -11.24
N ILE A 113 6.97 -5.86 -11.22
CA ILE A 113 7.61 -7.13 -11.56
C ILE A 113 7.41 -8.12 -10.43
N THR A 114 7.57 -7.67 -9.18
CA THR A 114 7.37 -8.51 -8.00
C THR A 114 5.99 -9.17 -8.05
N ASP A 115 4.92 -8.41 -8.25
CA ASP A 115 3.55 -8.96 -8.28
C ASP A 115 3.31 -9.88 -9.49
N THR A 116 3.80 -9.47 -10.66
CA THR A 116 3.63 -10.26 -11.89
C THR A 116 4.32 -11.62 -11.79
N LEU A 117 5.46 -11.67 -11.10
CA LEU A 117 6.29 -12.86 -10.97
C LEU A 117 6.08 -13.63 -9.66
N TYR A 118 5.43 -13.05 -8.65
CA TYR A 118 5.29 -13.64 -7.31
C TYR A 118 4.75 -15.08 -7.34
N ASN A 119 3.65 -15.32 -8.04
CA ASN A 119 3.10 -16.68 -8.15
C ASN A 119 3.88 -17.55 -9.15
N ARG A 120 4.50 -16.93 -10.15
CA ARG A 120 5.20 -17.67 -11.22
C ARG A 120 6.50 -18.25 -10.71
N ILE A 121 7.26 -17.50 -9.91
CA ILE A 121 8.57 -17.94 -9.40
C ILE A 121 8.45 -19.20 -8.52
N GLU A 122 7.26 -19.41 -7.95
CA GLU A 122 6.93 -20.59 -7.16
C GLU A 122 6.62 -21.84 -8.00
N ASP A 123 6.36 -21.71 -9.31
CA ASP A 123 6.16 -22.83 -10.23
C ASP A 123 7.45 -23.66 -10.38
N ASP A 124 7.32 -24.98 -10.49
CA ASP A 124 8.44 -25.93 -10.64
C ASP A 124 9.42 -25.54 -11.77
N LYS A 125 8.90 -24.95 -12.87
CA LYS A 125 9.75 -24.55 -14.00
C LYS A 125 10.73 -23.42 -13.63
N TYR A 126 10.32 -22.47 -12.79
CA TYR A 126 11.21 -21.39 -12.33
C TYR A 126 12.09 -21.88 -11.19
N LYS A 127 11.54 -22.60 -10.22
CA LYS A 127 12.30 -23.20 -9.12
C LYS A 127 13.45 -24.06 -9.61
N ASN A 128 13.21 -24.97 -10.56
CA ASN A 128 14.26 -25.83 -11.10
C ASN A 128 15.36 -25.02 -11.79
N VAL A 129 15.00 -23.96 -12.54
CA VAL A 129 16.02 -23.08 -13.13
C VAL A 129 16.80 -22.32 -12.05
N PHE A 130 16.12 -21.80 -11.03
CA PHE A 130 16.77 -21.07 -9.95
C PHE A 130 17.73 -21.96 -9.13
N TYR A 131 17.29 -23.14 -8.73
CA TYR A 131 18.10 -24.05 -7.91
C TYR A 131 19.12 -24.84 -8.72
N ASP A 132 18.71 -25.50 -9.81
CA ASP A 132 19.58 -26.44 -10.52
C ASP A 132 20.53 -25.73 -11.48
N HIS A 133 20.05 -24.68 -12.16
CA HIS A 133 20.84 -23.95 -13.15
C HIS A 133 21.56 -22.76 -12.54
N MET A 134 20.89 -21.94 -11.72
CA MET A 134 21.50 -20.77 -11.10
C MET A 134 22.21 -21.04 -9.77
N GLU A 135 22.06 -22.23 -9.17
CA GLU A 135 22.65 -22.61 -7.87
C GLU A 135 22.08 -21.84 -6.67
N GLY A 136 20.80 -21.45 -6.74
CA GLY A 136 20.07 -20.86 -5.61
C GLY A 136 20.33 -19.37 -5.39
N PHE A 137 20.89 -18.67 -6.38
CA PHE A 137 21.00 -17.21 -6.40
C PHE A 137 20.81 -16.68 -7.82
N LEU A 138 20.30 -15.46 -7.98
CA LEU A 138 20.05 -14.88 -9.31
C LEU A 138 21.37 -14.47 -10.00
N ASP A 139 21.98 -15.41 -10.72
CA ASP A 139 23.23 -15.20 -11.45
C ASP A 139 22.99 -14.70 -12.87
N LYS A 140 23.22 -13.40 -13.09
CA LYS A 140 23.12 -12.76 -14.41
C LYS A 140 23.90 -13.49 -15.50
N SER A 141 25.08 -14.05 -15.18
CA SER A 141 25.94 -14.70 -16.17
C SER A 141 25.36 -16.00 -16.74
N LYS A 142 24.38 -16.60 -16.02
CA LYS A 142 23.74 -17.86 -16.40
C LYS A 142 22.40 -17.67 -17.11
N ILE A 143 21.80 -16.47 -17.08
CA ILE A 143 20.46 -16.21 -17.64
C ILE A 143 20.39 -16.53 -19.13
N ASP A 144 21.36 -16.07 -19.93
CA ASP A 144 21.35 -16.28 -21.39
C ASP A 144 21.38 -17.75 -21.83
N THR A 145 21.77 -18.65 -20.91
CA THR A 145 21.85 -20.10 -21.17
C THR A 145 20.58 -20.86 -20.81
N ILE A 146 19.57 -20.17 -20.26
CA ILE A 146 18.26 -20.74 -19.95
C ILE A 146 17.53 -21.05 -21.27
N SER A 147 17.08 -22.29 -21.40
CA SER A 147 16.47 -22.80 -22.64
C SER A 147 15.04 -22.29 -22.86
N ASP A 148 14.25 -22.19 -21.79
CA ASP A 148 12.88 -21.64 -21.85
C ASP A 148 12.95 -20.11 -21.98
N GLU A 149 12.42 -19.59 -23.08
CA GLU A 149 12.46 -18.16 -23.39
C GLU A 149 11.62 -17.32 -22.42
N SER A 150 10.48 -17.82 -21.95
CA SER A 150 9.65 -17.10 -20.98
C SER A 150 10.38 -16.97 -19.65
N VAL A 151 10.92 -18.08 -19.15
CA VAL A 151 11.67 -18.09 -17.88
C VAL A 151 12.94 -17.23 -17.99
N ARG A 152 13.65 -17.29 -19.13
CA ARG A 152 14.82 -16.46 -19.40
C ARG A 152 14.47 -14.96 -19.36
N ASN A 153 13.40 -14.57 -20.05
CA ASN A 153 13.00 -13.17 -20.15
C ASN A 153 12.58 -12.63 -18.78
N ASP A 154 11.86 -13.41 -17.98
CA ASP A 154 11.43 -13.00 -16.63
C ASP A 154 12.64 -12.81 -15.69
N PHE A 155 13.61 -13.73 -15.69
CA PHE A 155 14.84 -13.54 -14.90
C PHE A 155 15.70 -12.37 -15.40
N MET A 156 15.75 -12.14 -16.71
CA MET A 156 16.45 -10.98 -17.27
C MET A 156 15.76 -9.68 -16.84
N SER A 157 14.42 -9.67 -16.80
CA SER A 157 13.62 -8.53 -16.37
C SER A 157 13.91 -8.16 -14.91
N LEU A 158 14.01 -9.15 -14.02
CA LEU A 158 14.44 -8.94 -12.63
C LEU A 158 15.81 -8.24 -12.56
N VAL A 159 16.82 -8.76 -13.26
CA VAL A 159 18.16 -8.19 -13.26
C VAL A 159 18.20 -6.78 -13.87
N ASN A 160 17.48 -6.56 -14.97
CA ASN A 160 17.42 -5.25 -15.62
C ASN A 160 16.81 -4.18 -14.71
N SER A 161 15.94 -4.61 -13.80
CA SER A 161 15.15 -3.80 -12.88
C SER A 161 15.75 -3.67 -11.49
N PHE A 162 17.01 -4.09 -11.29
CA PHE A 162 17.69 -4.07 -9.99
C PHE A 162 16.95 -4.87 -8.91
N LEU A 163 16.36 -6.00 -9.30
CA LEU A 163 15.74 -6.98 -8.40
C LEU A 163 16.62 -8.22 -8.28
N THR A 164 16.49 -8.91 -7.15
CA THR A 164 17.09 -10.21 -6.87
C THR A 164 16.05 -11.15 -6.27
N ILE A 165 16.43 -12.40 -6.07
CA ILE A 165 15.61 -13.42 -5.43
C ILE A 165 16.35 -13.93 -4.20
N TYR A 166 15.67 -13.89 -3.06
CA TYR A 166 16.12 -14.50 -1.81
C TYR A 166 15.28 -15.73 -1.49
N TYR A 167 15.90 -16.66 -0.77
CA TYR A 167 15.22 -17.84 -0.24
C TYR A 167 15.07 -17.69 1.27
N TYR A 168 13.82 -17.58 1.73
CA TYR A 168 13.49 -17.52 3.15
C TYR A 168 12.73 -18.78 3.54
N TYR A 169 13.42 -19.66 4.28
CA TYR A 169 12.94 -20.95 4.80
C TYR A 169 12.42 -21.95 3.74
N GLU A 170 11.38 -21.60 2.99
CA GLU A 170 10.70 -22.41 1.96
C GLU A 170 10.14 -21.60 0.77
N ASN A 171 10.19 -20.27 0.81
CA ASN A 171 9.62 -19.41 -0.24
C ASN A 171 10.70 -18.60 -0.96
N LEU A 172 10.53 -18.40 -2.27
CA LEU A 172 11.31 -17.45 -3.04
C LEU A 172 10.66 -16.08 -2.93
N VAL A 173 11.43 -15.08 -2.52
CA VAL A 173 10.97 -13.70 -2.40
C VAL A 173 11.78 -12.83 -3.34
N ILE A 174 11.08 -12.02 -4.13
CA ILE A 174 11.69 -11.04 -5.04
C ILE A 174 11.86 -9.74 -4.27
N GLU A 175 13.08 -9.22 -4.23
CA GLU A 175 13.41 -7.99 -3.48
C GLU A 175 14.36 -7.08 -4.25
N THR A 176 14.47 -5.83 -3.81
CA THR A 176 15.44 -4.87 -4.33
C THR A 176 16.87 -5.39 -4.14
N ASN A 177 17.66 -5.41 -5.21
CA ASN A 177 19.08 -5.73 -5.16
C ASN A 177 19.88 -4.51 -4.69
N TRP A 178 19.99 -4.33 -3.37
CA TRP A 178 20.75 -3.22 -2.78
C TRP A 178 22.24 -3.23 -3.13
N SER A 179 22.80 -4.41 -3.40
CA SER A 179 24.18 -4.56 -3.87
C SER A 179 24.41 -3.90 -5.22
N ASP A 180 23.45 -4.01 -6.15
CA ASP A 180 23.57 -3.35 -7.44
C ASP A 180 23.29 -1.85 -7.33
N LEU A 181 22.37 -1.44 -6.45
CA LEU A 181 22.07 -0.02 -6.24
C LEU A 181 23.20 0.76 -5.57
N ILE A 182 24.15 0.09 -4.89
CA ILE A 182 25.26 0.76 -4.20
C ILE A 182 26.12 1.61 -5.14
N GLN A 183 26.18 1.24 -6.43
CA GLN A 183 26.94 1.98 -7.45
C GLN A 183 26.43 3.42 -7.64
N PHE A 184 25.18 3.69 -7.25
CA PHE A 184 24.56 5.01 -7.38
C PHE A 184 24.77 5.91 -6.17
N THR A 185 25.23 5.38 -5.03
CA THR A 185 25.45 6.15 -3.79
C THR A 185 26.31 7.42 -3.96
N PRO A 186 27.33 7.49 -4.85
CA PRO A 186 28.07 8.75 -5.05
C PRO A 186 27.22 9.92 -5.57
N TYR A 187 26.06 9.65 -6.17
CA TYR A 187 25.17 10.64 -6.79
C TYR A 187 23.98 11.05 -5.90
N LEU A 188 23.73 10.30 -4.83
CA LEU A 188 22.55 10.45 -3.98
C LEU A 188 22.78 11.42 -2.82
N SER A 189 21.70 11.77 -2.12
CA SER A 189 21.83 12.42 -0.81
C SER A 189 22.56 11.50 0.18
N ASP A 190 23.12 12.12 1.22
CA ASP A 190 23.89 11.39 2.24
C ASP A 190 22.97 10.40 2.99
N ASP A 191 21.72 10.80 3.26
CA ASP A 191 20.74 9.96 3.94
C ASP A 191 20.29 8.78 3.07
N MET A 192 19.97 9.02 1.79
CA MET A 192 19.59 7.95 0.87
C MET A 192 20.75 6.97 0.61
N SER A 193 21.97 7.50 0.47
CA SER A 193 23.18 6.68 0.39
C SER A 193 23.37 5.83 1.64
N LYS A 194 23.11 6.39 2.82
CA LYS A 194 23.21 5.68 4.10
C LYS A 194 22.20 4.54 4.16
N ILE A 195 20.95 4.77 3.75
CA ILE A 195 19.91 3.73 3.66
C ILE A 195 20.38 2.57 2.76
N ILE A 196 20.80 2.83 1.52
CA ILE A 196 21.24 1.78 0.59
C ILE A 196 22.40 0.95 1.17
N ASN A 197 23.39 1.62 1.79
CA ASN A 197 24.52 0.93 2.40
C ASN A 197 24.08 0.03 3.57
N LEU A 198 23.14 0.49 4.39
CA LEU A 198 22.64 -0.27 5.54
C LEU A 198 21.72 -1.42 5.14
N SER A 199 20.87 -1.23 4.12
CA SER A 199 20.06 -2.31 3.53
C SER A 199 20.95 -3.43 2.99
N LYS A 200 21.97 -3.09 2.20
CA LYS A 200 22.96 -4.08 1.72
C LYS A 200 23.65 -4.80 2.89
N LYS A 201 24.04 -4.07 3.93
CA LYS A 201 24.71 -4.66 5.11
C LYS A 201 23.81 -5.69 5.81
N LEU A 202 22.52 -5.41 5.92
CA LEU A 202 21.51 -6.31 6.46
C LEU A 202 21.34 -7.57 5.59
N ASP A 203 21.10 -7.40 4.29
CA ASP A 203 20.90 -8.49 3.33
C ASP A 203 22.07 -9.49 3.27
N TYR A 204 23.29 -8.99 3.43
CA TYR A 204 24.51 -9.79 3.37
C TYR A 204 24.90 -10.41 4.72
N TYR A 205 23.99 -10.36 5.70
CA TYR A 205 24.15 -10.83 7.07
C TYR A 205 25.47 -10.34 7.69
N GLU A 206 25.92 -9.13 7.32
CA GLU A 206 27.23 -8.61 7.77
C GLU A 206 27.25 -8.36 9.29
N TYR A 207 26.08 -8.21 9.91
CA TYR A 207 25.94 -8.10 11.36
C TYR A 207 26.11 -9.44 12.09
N ASP A 208 26.05 -10.59 11.39
CA ASP A 208 26.01 -11.91 12.04
C ASP A 208 27.28 -12.76 11.80
N ARG A 209 28.16 -12.35 10.88
CA ARG A 209 29.27 -13.19 10.37
C ARG A 209 30.26 -13.71 11.41
N GLU A 210 30.44 -13.00 12.51
CA GLU A 210 31.36 -13.38 13.60
C GLU A 210 30.65 -13.38 14.98
N GLY A 211 29.32 -13.54 14.97
CA GLY A 211 28.44 -13.21 16.09
C GLY A 211 27.76 -11.86 15.87
N LEU A 212 26.64 -11.65 16.58
CA LEU A 212 25.79 -10.47 16.42
C LEU A 212 26.56 -9.18 16.80
N ASP A 213 26.77 -8.29 15.83
CA ASP A 213 27.36 -6.95 16.01
C ASP A 213 26.31 -5.99 16.61
N VAL A 214 25.94 -6.25 17.87
CA VAL A 214 24.99 -5.46 18.68
C VAL A 214 25.34 -3.97 18.68
N ASP A 215 26.63 -3.67 18.76
CA ASP A 215 27.16 -2.32 18.87
C ASP A 215 27.08 -1.54 17.54
N GLY A 216 27.29 -2.23 16.42
CA GLY A 216 27.07 -1.72 15.06
C GLY A 216 25.60 -1.54 14.73
N LEU A 217 24.78 -2.57 14.97
CA LEU A 217 23.32 -2.53 14.76
C LEU A 217 22.71 -1.32 15.44
N SER A 218 23.05 -1.10 16.70
CA SER A 218 22.49 -0.01 17.48
C SER A 218 22.90 1.36 16.97
N LYS A 219 24.16 1.55 16.55
CA LYS A 219 24.60 2.82 15.94
C LYS A 219 23.85 3.10 14.64
N ASP A 220 23.59 2.06 13.85
CA ASP A 220 22.89 2.17 12.58
C ASP A 220 21.38 2.40 12.80
N ILE A 221 20.74 1.77 13.81
CA ILE A 221 19.37 2.07 14.28
C ILE A 221 19.24 3.55 14.67
N ILE A 222 20.13 4.07 15.54
CA ILE A 222 20.09 5.48 15.96
C ILE A 222 20.27 6.43 14.77
N THR A 223 21.07 6.04 13.78
CA THR A 223 21.24 6.82 12.56
C THR A 223 19.94 6.87 11.76
N LEU A 224 19.28 5.73 11.58
CA LEU A 224 17.99 5.65 10.87
C LEU A 224 16.88 6.37 11.61
N GLU A 225 16.83 6.29 12.94
CA GLU A 225 15.87 7.07 13.73
C GLU A 225 16.02 8.57 13.46
N LYS A 226 17.25 9.07 13.42
CA LYS A 226 17.51 10.47 13.11
C LYS A 226 17.07 10.84 11.69
N ILE A 227 17.35 9.99 10.70
CA ILE A 227 16.92 10.21 9.32
C ILE A 227 15.39 10.28 9.25
N ALA A 228 14.70 9.28 9.80
CA ALA A 228 13.24 9.20 9.82
C ALA A 228 12.57 10.40 10.51
N LYS A 229 13.17 10.94 11.57
CA LYS A 229 12.63 12.10 12.31
C LYS A 229 12.93 13.46 11.67
N THR A 230 13.98 13.58 10.86
CA THR A 230 14.51 14.90 10.44
C THR A 230 14.58 15.14 8.93
N ASN A 231 14.50 14.09 8.12
CA ASN A 231 14.53 14.25 6.66
C ASN A 231 13.25 14.95 6.18
N LYS A 232 13.31 15.63 5.02
CA LYS A 232 12.15 16.30 4.42
C LYS A 232 11.41 15.45 3.40
N SER A 233 12.08 14.45 2.82
CA SER A 233 11.48 13.50 1.89
C SER A 233 10.79 12.39 2.67
N ASP A 234 9.49 12.27 2.53
CA ASP A 234 8.71 11.22 3.20
C ASP A 234 9.08 9.82 2.71
N PHE A 235 9.50 9.68 1.45
CA PHE A 235 10.03 8.42 0.96
C PHE A 235 11.30 8.00 1.73
N ILE A 236 12.22 8.94 1.98
CA ILE A 236 13.43 8.66 2.76
C ILE A 236 13.07 8.36 4.22
N LYS A 237 12.11 9.09 4.80
CA LYS A 237 11.63 8.78 6.16
C LYS A 237 11.03 7.38 6.25
N TRP A 238 10.17 7.02 5.31
CA TRP A 238 9.53 5.71 5.24
C TRP A 238 10.57 4.60 5.09
N LYS A 239 11.53 4.73 4.16
CA LYS A 239 12.62 3.75 4.02
C LYS A 239 13.49 3.66 5.27
N ALA A 240 13.78 4.78 5.93
CA ALA A 240 14.51 4.77 7.18
C ALA A 240 13.71 4.08 8.30
N ASN A 241 12.40 4.32 8.40
CA ASN A 241 11.50 3.70 9.37
C ASN A 241 11.42 2.18 9.17
N ASP A 242 11.24 1.72 7.93
CA ASP A 242 11.15 0.30 7.57
C ASP A 242 12.47 -0.44 7.80
N LEU A 243 13.60 0.16 7.40
CA LEU A 243 14.91 -0.43 7.67
C LEU A 243 15.23 -0.44 9.18
N CYS A 244 14.84 0.61 9.91
CA CYS A 244 15.00 0.67 11.36
C CYS A 244 14.21 -0.44 12.05
N ARG A 245 12.98 -0.72 11.60
CA ARG A 245 12.17 -1.86 12.07
C ARG A 245 12.91 -3.17 11.83
N SER A 246 13.43 -3.38 10.62
CA SER A 246 14.14 -4.60 10.25
C SER A 246 15.40 -4.81 11.09
N LEU A 247 16.22 -3.77 11.29
CA LEU A 247 17.38 -3.84 12.17
C LEU A 247 17.00 -4.09 13.64
N MET A 248 15.85 -3.57 14.10
CA MET A 248 15.33 -3.83 15.44
C MET A 248 14.94 -5.30 15.62
N VAL A 249 14.27 -5.87 14.62
CA VAL A 249 13.96 -7.32 14.58
C VAL A 249 15.25 -8.13 14.61
N THR A 250 16.25 -7.79 13.79
CA THR A 250 17.56 -8.47 13.82
C THR A 250 18.25 -8.34 15.17
N LEU A 251 18.25 -7.16 15.79
CA LEU A 251 18.89 -6.93 17.08
C LEU A 251 18.25 -7.75 18.22
N LEU A 252 16.92 -7.84 18.23
CA LEU A 252 16.17 -8.42 19.35
C LEU A 252 15.81 -9.89 19.14
N LEU A 253 15.56 -10.29 17.90
CA LEU A 253 15.11 -11.63 17.54
C LEU A 253 16.14 -12.39 16.71
N GLY A 254 17.17 -11.73 16.18
CA GLY A 254 18.22 -12.37 15.38
C GLY A 254 17.84 -12.65 13.94
N PRO A 255 18.78 -13.20 13.16
CA PRO A 255 18.43 -13.80 11.89
C PRO A 255 17.40 -14.90 12.17
N GLU A 256 16.36 -15.01 11.34
CA GLU A 256 15.38 -16.09 11.44
C GLU A 256 14.62 -16.22 12.79
N ASN A 257 14.63 -15.18 13.64
CA ASN A 257 13.95 -15.11 14.93
C ASN A 257 14.49 -16.07 16.03
N VAL A 258 15.75 -16.52 15.93
CA VAL A 258 16.34 -17.48 16.89
C VAL A 258 16.84 -16.88 18.22
N TYR A 259 16.98 -15.56 18.37
CA TYR A 259 17.51 -14.94 19.60
C TYR A 259 16.49 -14.66 20.69
N LEU A 260 15.18 -14.83 20.45
CA LEU A 260 14.18 -14.65 21.51
C LEU A 260 14.46 -15.57 22.72
N PHE A 261 14.98 -16.78 22.46
CA PHE A 261 15.42 -17.72 23.49
C PHE A 261 16.61 -17.24 24.34
N TYR A 262 17.28 -16.13 23.99
CA TYR A 262 18.37 -15.53 24.77
C TYR A 262 17.90 -14.37 25.67
N TYR A 263 16.67 -13.87 25.49
CA TYR A 263 16.02 -12.96 26.44
C TYR A 263 15.48 -13.69 27.69
N ASP A 264 15.47 -15.03 27.66
CA ASP A 264 14.98 -16.03 28.64
C ASP A 264 15.65 -15.97 30.04
N GLY A 265 16.43 -14.94 30.34
CA GLY A 265 17.09 -14.85 31.64
C GLY A 265 17.56 -13.48 32.11
N LYS A 266 17.44 -12.40 31.33
CA LYS A 266 17.97 -11.05 31.68
C LYS A 266 19.42 -11.06 32.22
N GLU A 267 20.20 -12.08 31.89
CA GLU A 267 21.51 -12.37 32.50
C GLU A 267 22.59 -12.72 31.44
N GLY A 268 22.23 -12.84 30.16
CA GLY A 268 23.15 -13.11 29.05
C GLY A 268 23.97 -11.89 28.61
N ASP A 269 25.13 -12.12 28.00
CA ASP A 269 26.04 -11.06 27.52
C ASP A 269 25.36 -10.16 26.48
N GLU A 270 24.49 -10.73 25.63
CA GLU A 270 23.70 -10.01 24.64
C GLU A 270 22.66 -9.10 25.30
N TYR A 271 21.95 -9.58 26.32
CA TYR A 271 21.00 -8.76 27.10
C TYR A 271 21.71 -7.60 27.79
N ILE A 272 22.87 -7.87 28.43
CA ILE A 272 23.68 -6.83 29.07
C ILE A 272 24.10 -5.78 28.03
N ALA A 273 24.55 -6.21 26.84
CA ALA A 273 24.92 -5.30 25.76
C ALA A 273 23.73 -4.44 25.29
N ILE A 274 22.55 -5.03 25.10
CA ILE A 274 21.32 -4.32 24.73
C ILE A 274 20.91 -3.31 25.81
N MET A 275 20.97 -3.68 27.09
CA MET A 275 20.64 -2.78 28.20
C MET A 275 21.65 -1.64 28.35
N ASP A 276 22.94 -1.89 28.12
CA ASP A 276 23.96 -0.84 28.05
C ASP A 276 23.66 0.16 26.93
N LEU A 277 23.12 -0.30 25.81
CA LEU A 277 22.70 0.56 24.70
C LEU A 277 21.44 1.35 25.01
N VAL A 278 20.43 0.75 25.64
CA VAL A 278 19.24 1.46 26.16
C VAL A 278 19.67 2.61 27.07
N ASN A 279 20.66 2.37 27.94
CA ASN A 279 21.20 3.40 28.82
C ASN A 279 22.00 4.48 28.07
N LYS A 280 22.74 4.08 27.02
CA LYS A 280 23.55 4.99 26.20
C LYS A 280 22.71 5.87 25.28
N TYR A 281 21.55 5.37 24.82
CA TYR A 281 20.63 6.04 23.90
C TYR A 281 19.20 6.08 24.48
N PRO A 282 18.96 6.82 25.58
CA PRO A 282 17.69 6.80 26.29
C PRO A 282 16.51 7.39 25.51
N GLU A 283 16.79 8.16 24.45
CA GLU A 283 15.80 8.77 23.54
C GLU A 283 15.45 7.86 22.36
N SER A 284 16.11 6.70 22.25
CA SER A 284 15.82 5.70 21.22
C SER A 284 14.50 4.99 21.52
N ILE A 285 13.79 4.61 20.45
CA ILE A 285 12.59 3.78 20.56
C ILE A 285 12.88 2.39 21.15
N LEU A 286 14.14 1.93 21.11
CA LEU A 286 14.59 0.66 21.68
C LEU A 286 14.15 0.52 23.14
N LYS A 287 14.27 1.59 23.94
CA LYS A 287 13.88 1.56 25.36
C LYS A 287 12.40 1.17 25.52
N GLY A 288 11.52 1.83 24.77
CA GLY A 288 10.08 1.57 24.85
C GLY A 288 9.70 0.16 24.38
N ILE A 289 10.43 -0.36 23.39
CA ILE A 289 10.26 -1.74 22.93
C ILE A 289 10.67 -2.72 24.04
N ILE A 290 11.83 -2.54 24.66
CA ILE A 290 12.28 -3.43 25.74
C ILE A 290 11.32 -3.40 26.94
N GLU A 291 10.82 -2.21 27.32
CA GLU A 291 9.85 -2.07 28.41
C GLU A 291 8.54 -2.84 28.15
N GLU A 292 8.11 -2.96 26.89
CA GLU A 292 6.93 -3.77 26.51
C GLU A 292 7.23 -5.26 26.41
N LEU A 293 8.41 -5.62 25.88
CA LEU A 293 8.84 -7.02 25.80
C LEU A 293 8.95 -7.65 27.21
N ASP A 294 9.34 -6.85 28.21
CA ASP A 294 9.38 -7.26 29.62
C ASP A 294 8.01 -7.63 30.22
N LEU A 295 6.90 -7.36 29.52
CA LEU A 295 5.53 -7.62 29.98
C LEU A 295 4.89 -8.87 29.37
N ILE A 296 5.51 -9.48 28.35
CA ILE A 296 4.98 -10.67 27.67
C ILE A 296 5.70 -11.95 28.12
N PRO A 297 5.10 -13.14 27.94
CA PRO A 297 5.79 -14.40 28.16
C PRO A 297 7.05 -14.54 27.29
N GLU A 298 8.09 -15.14 27.84
CA GLU A 298 9.43 -15.24 27.23
C GLU A 298 9.46 -16.05 25.93
N ASP A 299 8.48 -16.94 25.70
CA ASP A 299 8.37 -17.80 24.51
C ASP A 299 7.43 -17.25 23.42
N ASP A 300 6.81 -16.08 23.63
CA ASP A 300 5.84 -15.51 22.69
C ASP A 300 6.51 -14.65 21.59
N THR A 301 7.17 -15.34 20.65
CA THR A 301 7.83 -14.71 19.50
C THR A 301 6.88 -13.85 18.67
N TRP A 302 5.63 -14.25 18.55
CA TRP A 302 4.62 -13.50 17.81
C TRP A 302 4.27 -12.20 18.52
N ALA A 303 4.06 -12.23 19.84
CA ALA A 303 3.82 -11.01 20.61
C ALA A 303 5.02 -10.05 20.54
N ALA A 304 6.25 -10.56 20.54
CA ALA A 304 7.45 -9.73 20.40
C ALA A 304 7.51 -9.04 19.02
N ILE A 305 7.27 -9.77 17.93
CA ILE A 305 7.18 -9.20 16.57
C ILE A 305 6.08 -8.14 16.53
N GLU A 306 4.91 -8.40 17.11
CA GLU A 306 3.82 -7.43 17.16
C GLU A 306 4.21 -6.15 17.92
N ILE A 307 4.89 -6.25 19.06
CA ILE A 307 5.36 -5.09 19.83
C ILE A 307 6.29 -4.24 18.97
N ILE A 308 7.27 -4.88 18.31
CA ILE A 308 8.18 -4.17 17.41
C ILE A 308 7.37 -3.52 16.29
N HIS A 309 6.54 -4.25 15.55
CA HIS A 309 5.77 -3.72 14.42
C HIS A 309 4.84 -2.56 14.82
N LYS A 310 4.14 -2.67 15.95
CA LYS A 310 3.25 -1.61 16.46
C LYS A 310 3.99 -0.28 16.65
N ARG A 311 5.26 -0.31 17.06
CA ARG A 311 6.07 0.92 17.26
C ARG A 311 6.44 1.65 15.98
N PHE A 312 6.42 0.99 14.83
CA PHE A 312 6.74 1.61 13.54
C PHE A 312 5.50 1.91 12.69
N GLN A 313 4.32 1.44 13.09
CA GLN A 313 3.07 1.50 12.31
C GLN A 313 2.63 2.92 11.92
N PHE A 314 2.90 3.91 12.78
CA PHE A 314 2.53 5.33 12.54
C PHE A 314 3.77 6.25 12.44
N GLY A 315 4.95 5.67 12.17
CA GLY A 315 6.23 6.37 12.21
C GLY A 315 6.77 6.60 13.62
N LEU A 316 8.07 6.92 13.71
CA LEU A 316 8.82 6.96 14.97
C LEU A 316 8.42 8.05 15.98
N ASP A 317 7.70 9.07 15.52
CA ASP A 317 7.24 10.17 16.38
C ASP A 317 5.84 9.91 16.97
N SER A 318 5.21 8.79 16.58
CA SER A 318 3.88 8.41 17.01
C SER A 318 3.93 7.27 18.02
N ASN A 319 3.10 7.38 19.06
CA ASN A 319 2.78 6.27 19.97
C ASN A 319 1.40 5.68 19.67
N ASN A 320 0.82 6.02 18.51
CA ASN A 320 -0.44 5.43 18.08
C ASN A 320 -0.18 3.99 17.62
N PHE A 321 -1.18 3.13 17.81
CA PHE A 321 -1.15 1.75 17.32
C PHE A 321 -2.57 1.26 17.05
N ILE A 322 -2.70 0.21 16.25
CA ILE A 322 -3.96 -0.45 15.97
C ILE A 322 -4.01 -1.78 16.73
N LYS A 323 -5.20 -2.09 17.24
CA LYS A 323 -5.55 -3.43 17.73
C LYS A 323 -6.77 -3.93 16.96
N ILE A 324 -6.78 -5.22 16.66
CA ILE A 324 -7.96 -5.91 16.14
C ILE A 324 -8.48 -6.81 17.26
N SER A 325 -9.72 -6.58 17.68
CA SER A 325 -10.35 -7.27 18.80
C SER A 325 -11.48 -8.16 18.28
N LYS A 326 -11.45 -9.45 18.63
CA LYS A 326 -12.54 -10.39 18.31
C LYS A 326 -13.73 -10.19 19.25
N ILE A 327 -14.92 -10.05 18.68
CA ILE A 327 -16.18 -9.84 19.39
C ILE A 327 -17.15 -10.98 19.05
N GLU A 328 -17.73 -11.58 20.09
CA GLU A 328 -18.80 -12.56 19.95
C GLU A 328 -20.16 -11.87 19.99
N SER A 329 -21.02 -12.19 19.02
CA SER A 329 -22.41 -11.72 18.94
C SER A 329 -23.37 -12.91 18.92
N GLN A 330 -24.67 -12.62 19.03
CA GLN A 330 -25.70 -13.67 19.03
C GLN A 330 -25.71 -14.50 17.73
N ASN A 331 -25.40 -13.87 16.59
CA ASN A 331 -25.52 -14.46 15.26
C ASN A 331 -24.15 -14.71 14.61
N GLY A 332 -23.02 -14.52 15.30
CA GLY A 332 -21.72 -14.62 14.65
C GLY A 332 -20.58 -14.01 15.44
N GLU A 333 -19.38 -14.11 14.87
CA GLU A 333 -18.16 -13.48 15.38
C GLU A 333 -17.68 -12.38 14.44
N TYR A 334 -17.15 -11.29 14.97
CA TYR A 334 -16.57 -10.24 14.15
C TYR A 334 -15.33 -9.62 14.77
N GLU A 335 -14.42 -9.15 13.91
CA GLU A 335 -13.22 -8.43 14.29
C GLU A 335 -13.44 -6.92 14.18
N LEU A 336 -13.25 -6.20 15.29
CA LEU A 336 -13.34 -4.75 15.37
C LEU A 336 -11.94 -4.13 15.33
N ILE A 337 -11.74 -3.12 14.48
CA ILE A 337 -10.53 -2.29 14.49
C ILE A 337 -10.67 -1.22 15.57
N GLU A 338 -9.63 -1.11 16.40
CA GLU A 338 -9.49 -0.05 17.38
C GLU A 338 -8.15 0.66 17.20
N MET A 339 -8.20 1.96 16.93
CA MET A 339 -7.03 2.83 16.99
C MET A 339 -6.82 3.26 18.44
N PHE A 340 -5.58 3.20 18.90
CA PHE A 340 -5.16 3.75 20.19
C PHE A 340 -4.35 5.01 19.92
N MET A 341 -4.75 6.12 20.55
CA MET A 341 -4.08 7.41 20.48
C MET A 341 -3.83 7.90 21.91
N PRO A 342 -2.80 7.39 22.60
CA PRO A 342 -2.58 7.69 24.03
C PRO A 342 -2.45 9.19 24.33
N SER A 343 -1.97 9.97 23.36
CA SER A 343 -1.85 11.42 23.46
C SER A 343 -3.18 12.18 23.30
N ASN A 344 -4.24 11.55 22.76
CA ASN A 344 -5.52 12.17 22.48
C ASN A 344 -6.70 11.18 22.56
N VAL A 345 -7.08 10.80 23.78
CA VAL A 345 -8.18 9.85 24.06
C VAL A 345 -9.53 10.34 23.53
N ASP A 346 -9.80 11.64 23.52
CA ASP A 346 -11.06 12.17 22.99
C ASP A 346 -11.18 11.94 21.48
N LYS A 347 -10.08 12.15 20.75
CA LYS A 347 -10.03 11.86 19.31
C LYS A 347 -10.08 10.37 19.03
N GLN A 348 -9.36 9.57 19.82
CA GLN A 348 -9.42 8.12 19.78
C GLN A 348 -10.87 7.62 19.81
N ASN A 349 -11.67 8.09 20.77
CA ASN A 349 -13.06 7.68 20.93
C ASN A 349 -13.93 8.06 19.71
N ARG A 350 -13.70 9.22 19.09
CA ARG A 350 -14.44 9.65 17.90
C ARG A 350 -14.06 8.81 16.67
N VAL A 351 -12.76 8.60 16.46
CA VAL A 351 -12.22 7.77 15.38
C VAL A 351 -12.72 6.33 15.49
N ASN A 352 -12.61 5.72 16.67
CA ASN A 352 -13.08 4.35 16.89
C ASN A 352 -14.60 4.23 16.71
N ASN A 353 -15.36 5.25 17.11
CA ASN A 353 -16.81 5.27 16.86
C ASN A 353 -17.15 5.38 15.37
N ILE A 354 -16.37 6.09 14.56
CA ILE A 354 -16.57 6.13 13.10
C ILE A 354 -16.32 4.75 12.49
N ILE A 355 -15.21 4.12 12.86
CA ILE A 355 -14.82 2.78 12.37
C ILE A 355 -15.88 1.74 12.78
N SER A 356 -16.25 1.72 14.07
CA SER A 356 -17.19 0.73 14.59
C SER A 356 -18.56 0.85 13.94
N LEU A 357 -19.07 2.07 13.73
CA LEU A 357 -20.36 2.29 13.07
C LEU A 357 -20.36 1.82 11.62
N ASP A 358 -19.27 1.99 10.87
CA ASP A 358 -19.17 1.49 9.49
C ASP A 358 -19.15 -0.05 9.46
N GLN A 359 -18.35 -0.70 10.30
CA GLN A 359 -18.30 -2.17 10.38
C GLN A 359 -19.65 -2.76 10.84
N GLU A 360 -20.30 -2.16 11.85
CA GLU A 360 -21.63 -2.58 12.31
C GLU A 360 -22.69 -2.39 11.22
N GLN A 361 -22.64 -1.28 10.47
CA GLN A 361 -23.54 -1.04 9.35
C GLN A 361 -23.33 -2.05 8.23
N PHE A 362 -22.08 -2.40 7.92
CA PHE A 362 -21.74 -3.40 6.91
C PHE A 362 -22.32 -4.77 7.28
N ILE A 363 -22.06 -5.26 8.50
CA ILE A 363 -22.64 -6.50 9.03
C ILE A 363 -24.17 -6.45 8.98
N LYS A 364 -24.78 -5.38 9.50
CA LYS A 364 -26.23 -5.26 9.54
C LYS A 364 -26.86 -5.29 8.15
N SER A 365 -26.22 -4.67 7.16
CA SER A 365 -26.77 -4.59 5.81
C SER A 365 -26.81 -5.95 5.07
N LEU A 366 -25.96 -6.90 5.46
CA LEU A 366 -25.76 -8.16 4.75
C LEU A 366 -26.09 -9.42 5.58
N ALA A 367 -26.08 -9.32 6.90
CA ALA A 367 -26.14 -10.46 7.82
C ALA A 367 -27.17 -10.33 8.96
N GLU A 368 -28.10 -9.36 8.92
CA GLU A 368 -29.01 -9.03 10.05
C GLU A 368 -29.64 -10.26 10.74
N ASP A 369 -30.04 -11.26 9.96
CA ASP A 369 -30.70 -12.49 10.44
C ASP A 369 -29.93 -13.80 10.17
N ASN A 370 -28.71 -13.70 9.66
CA ASN A 370 -27.92 -14.87 9.24
C ASN A 370 -26.76 -15.13 10.18
N ASN A 371 -26.26 -16.38 10.18
CA ASN A 371 -25.00 -16.65 10.85
C ASN A 371 -23.86 -16.02 10.04
N PHE A 372 -22.92 -15.35 10.70
CA PHE A 372 -21.82 -14.69 9.99
C PHE A 372 -20.48 -14.77 10.71
N SER A 373 -19.41 -14.52 9.96
CA SER A 373 -18.09 -14.22 10.48
C SER A 373 -17.48 -13.05 9.71
N LEU A 374 -16.98 -12.04 10.41
CA LEU A 374 -16.25 -10.93 9.81
C LEU A 374 -14.76 -11.02 10.19
N TYR A 375 -13.90 -11.14 9.18
CA TYR A 375 -12.46 -10.98 9.28
C TYR A 375 -12.06 -9.58 8.82
N THR A 376 -11.11 -8.96 9.53
CA THR A 376 -10.68 -7.59 9.28
C THR A 376 -9.15 -7.52 9.23
N PHE A 377 -8.61 -6.72 8.30
CA PHE A 377 -7.16 -6.56 8.15
C PHE A 377 -6.78 -5.12 7.80
N ILE A 378 -5.64 -4.67 8.32
CA ILE A 378 -5.06 -3.36 7.98
C ILE A 378 -4.23 -3.51 6.71
N THR A 379 -4.41 -2.58 5.78
CA THR A 379 -3.70 -2.57 4.50
C THR A 379 -2.64 -1.48 4.44
N PHE A 380 -2.85 -0.40 5.20
CA PHE A 380 -1.90 0.71 5.33
C PHE A 380 -2.23 1.55 6.56
N ALA A 381 -1.21 2.12 7.20
CA ALA A 381 -1.37 3.13 8.24
C ALA A 381 -0.18 4.10 8.22
N ASN A 382 -0.44 5.38 8.42
CA ASN A 382 0.59 6.40 8.61
C ASN A 382 0.10 7.52 9.54
N ASP A 383 0.82 8.63 9.60
CA ASP A 383 0.51 9.82 10.40
C ASP A 383 -0.80 10.55 10.01
N ARG A 384 -1.50 10.11 8.95
CA ARG A 384 -2.75 10.72 8.48
C ARG A 384 -3.90 9.75 8.23
N TYR A 385 -3.59 8.60 7.63
CA TYR A 385 -4.56 7.64 7.12
C TYR A 385 -4.48 6.29 7.83
N ILE A 386 -5.63 5.63 7.92
CA ILE A 386 -5.74 4.20 8.18
C ILE A 386 -6.58 3.61 7.06
N SER A 387 -6.04 2.60 6.38
CA SER A 387 -6.73 1.84 5.35
C SER A 387 -6.90 0.39 5.81
N PHE A 388 -8.10 -0.15 5.64
CA PHE A 388 -8.44 -1.50 6.07
C PHE A 388 -9.45 -2.17 5.14
N GLY A 389 -9.43 -3.50 5.18
CA GLY A 389 -10.38 -4.38 4.49
C GLY A 389 -11.19 -5.19 5.49
N CYS A 390 -12.42 -5.48 5.09
CA CYS A 390 -13.39 -6.31 5.80
C CYS A 390 -13.83 -7.44 4.86
N SER A 391 -13.84 -8.68 5.36
CA SER A 391 -14.32 -9.87 4.65
C SER A 391 -15.40 -10.53 5.49
N LEU A 392 -16.66 -10.39 5.07
CA LEU A 392 -17.84 -10.90 5.76
C LEU A 392 -18.33 -12.17 5.07
N SER A 393 -18.18 -13.31 5.74
CA SER A 393 -18.84 -14.55 5.34
C SER A 393 -20.21 -14.66 5.99
N VAL A 394 -21.25 -14.94 5.20
CA VAL A 394 -22.63 -15.07 5.64
C VAL A 394 -23.16 -16.44 5.22
N LEU A 395 -23.67 -17.20 6.19
CA LEU A 395 -24.31 -18.49 5.96
C LEU A 395 -25.82 -18.29 5.78
N ASP A 396 -26.32 -18.63 4.60
CA ASP A 396 -27.76 -18.61 4.34
C ASP A 396 -28.50 -19.72 5.11
N SER A 397 -29.83 -19.63 5.13
CA SER A 397 -30.70 -20.64 5.77
C SER A 397 -30.55 -22.08 5.26
N ARG A 398 -29.87 -22.29 4.12
CA ARG A 398 -29.59 -23.59 3.50
C ARG A 398 -28.16 -24.08 3.79
N GLY A 399 -27.35 -23.28 4.48
CA GLY A 399 -25.96 -23.55 4.80
C GLY A 399 -24.99 -23.25 3.65
N ALA A 400 -25.41 -22.48 2.64
CA ALA A 400 -24.49 -21.94 1.64
C ALA A 400 -23.79 -20.69 2.20
N GLU A 401 -22.49 -20.57 1.94
CA GLU A 401 -21.68 -19.42 2.36
C GLU A 401 -21.55 -18.43 1.19
N GLU A 402 -21.88 -17.16 1.45
CA GLU A 402 -21.60 -16.03 0.56
C GLU A 402 -20.61 -15.10 1.27
N THR A 403 -19.57 -14.65 0.55
CA THR A 403 -18.55 -13.75 1.09
C THR A 403 -18.68 -12.38 0.46
N PHE A 404 -18.63 -11.34 1.28
CA PHE A 404 -18.70 -9.94 0.88
C PHE A 404 -17.48 -9.19 1.37
N HIS A 405 -16.99 -8.26 0.56
CA HIS A 405 -15.82 -7.44 0.90
C HIS A 405 -16.17 -5.95 1.02
N ALA A 406 -15.48 -5.26 1.93
CA ALA A 406 -15.54 -3.80 2.03
C ALA A 406 -14.15 -3.22 2.29
N PHE A 407 -13.80 -2.13 1.60
CA PHE A 407 -12.55 -1.38 1.80
C PHE A 407 -12.81 0.05 2.21
N LYS A 408 -12.04 0.49 3.19
CA LYS A 408 -12.19 1.81 3.78
C LYS A 408 -10.84 2.45 3.97
N THR A 409 -10.73 3.70 3.56
CA THR A 409 -9.61 4.58 3.92
C THR A 409 -10.15 5.75 4.73
N LEU A 410 -9.67 5.88 5.97
CA LEU A 410 -10.05 6.92 6.92
C LEU A 410 -8.94 7.95 7.04
N ASP A 411 -9.23 9.22 6.74
CA ASP A 411 -8.43 10.34 7.23
C ASP A 411 -8.77 10.52 8.71
N TYR A 412 -7.93 9.99 9.60
CA TYR A 412 -8.19 10.11 11.03
C TYR A 412 -7.82 11.49 11.55
N ILE A 413 -7.14 12.34 10.77
CA ILE A 413 -6.91 13.73 11.13
C ILE A 413 -8.22 14.52 10.99
N GLU A 414 -8.89 14.37 9.86
CA GLU A 414 -10.17 15.01 9.53
C GLU A 414 -11.41 14.23 10.04
N GLU A 415 -11.21 13.03 10.60
CA GLU A 415 -12.26 12.17 11.15
C GLU A 415 -13.33 11.80 10.11
N LYS A 416 -12.91 11.50 8.86
CA LYS A 416 -13.82 11.10 7.77
C LYS A 416 -13.23 10.05 6.85
N PHE A 417 -14.07 9.12 6.38
CA PHE A 417 -13.72 8.27 5.25
C PHE A 417 -13.55 9.14 4.01
N ILE A 418 -12.50 8.85 3.24
CA ILE A 418 -12.17 9.57 2.02
C ILE A 418 -12.56 8.73 0.81
N THR A 419 -12.88 9.42 -0.28
CA THR A 419 -13.08 8.81 -1.60
C THR A 419 -11.83 8.98 -2.47
N LEU A 420 -11.79 8.34 -3.64
CA LEU A 420 -10.70 8.57 -4.60
C LEU A 420 -10.65 10.05 -5.01
N GLU A 421 -11.80 10.69 -5.20
CA GLU A 421 -11.87 12.12 -5.53
C GLU A 421 -11.26 13.00 -4.43
N ASP A 422 -11.56 12.71 -3.16
CA ASP A 422 -10.96 13.43 -2.02
C ASP A 422 -9.44 13.24 -2.00
N TYR A 423 -8.98 12.03 -2.29
CA TYR A 423 -7.58 11.66 -2.26
C TYR A 423 -6.77 12.30 -3.39
N PHE A 424 -7.29 12.22 -4.62
CA PHE A 424 -6.65 12.75 -5.81
C PHE A 424 -6.89 14.24 -6.03
N ASP A 425 -7.90 14.81 -5.35
CA ASP A 425 -8.43 16.15 -5.64
C ASP A 425 -8.77 16.32 -7.12
N ALA A 426 -9.52 15.35 -7.63
CA ALA A 426 -9.97 15.27 -9.01
C ALA A 426 -11.39 14.70 -9.09
N ASP A 427 -12.20 15.16 -10.04
CA ASP A 427 -13.55 14.64 -10.23
C ASP A 427 -13.52 13.16 -10.68
N PHE A 428 -14.47 12.37 -10.17
CA PHE A 428 -14.55 10.92 -10.45
C PHE A 428 -14.57 10.59 -11.93
N ILE A 429 -15.21 11.40 -12.78
CA ILE A 429 -15.31 11.12 -14.21
C ILE A 429 -13.93 10.97 -14.87
N PHE A 430 -12.93 11.70 -14.37
CA PHE A 430 -11.56 11.63 -14.87
C PHE A 430 -10.82 10.39 -14.37
N ILE A 431 -11.06 10.00 -13.12
CA ILE A 431 -10.52 8.79 -12.50
C ILE A 431 -11.15 7.55 -13.15
N GLN A 432 -12.46 7.60 -13.39
CA GLN A 432 -13.26 6.55 -14.00
C GLN A 432 -12.80 6.27 -15.43
N GLU A 433 -12.79 7.25 -16.34
CA GLU A 433 -12.38 7.04 -17.73
C GLU A 433 -10.96 6.48 -17.81
N TYR A 434 -10.09 6.93 -16.91
CA TYR A 434 -8.74 6.40 -16.78
C TYR A 434 -8.74 4.91 -16.37
N ILE A 435 -9.45 4.54 -15.30
CA ILE A 435 -9.57 3.15 -14.84
C ILE A 435 -10.22 2.26 -15.91
N GLU A 436 -11.24 2.76 -16.60
CA GLU A 436 -11.95 2.04 -17.66
C GLU A 436 -11.03 1.78 -18.86
N ASN A 437 -10.24 2.78 -19.26
CA ASN A 437 -9.25 2.61 -20.32
C ASN A 437 -8.16 1.61 -19.96
N LEU A 438 -7.70 1.59 -18.71
CA LEU A 438 -6.68 0.65 -18.24
C LEU A 438 -7.18 -0.79 -18.13
N SER A 439 -8.35 -0.94 -17.52
CA SER A 439 -8.90 -2.25 -17.20
C SER A 439 -9.67 -2.88 -18.37
N GLY A 440 -10.11 -2.06 -19.33
CA GLY A 440 -11.09 -2.45 -20.33
C GLY A 440 -12.47 -2.74 -19.73
N ILE A 441 -12.69 -2.40 -18.45
CA ILE A 441 -13.89 -2.68 -17.68
C ILE A 441 -14.56 -1.36 -17.34
N LYS A 442 -15.85 -1.26 -17.65
CA LYS A 442 -16.66 -0.08 -17.33
C LYS A 442 -16.87 0.00 -15.81
N ALA A 443 -16.56 1.14 -15.20
CA ALA A 443 -16.67 1.40 -13.77
C ALA A 443 -17.93 2.22 -13.51
N GLU A 444 -19.05 1.57 -13.16
CA GLU A 444 -20.35 2.26 -13.08
C GLU A 444 -20.56 3.10 -11.80
N THR A 445 -19.77 2.86 -10.75
CA THR A 445 -19.88 3.53 -9.45
C THR A 445 -18.52 3.83 -8.83
N VAL A 446 -18.51 4.70 -7.82
CA VAL A 446 -17.33 4.97 -6.98
C VAL A 446 -16.79 3.65 -6.46
N SER A 447 -15.60 3.31 -6.93
CA SER A 447 -14.88 2.12 -6.56
C SER A 447 -14.40 2.25 -5.12
N GLU A 448 -14.65 1.24 -4.29
CA GLU A 448 -13.96 1.17 -3.00
C GLU A 448 -12.46 1.06 -3.26
N PHE A 449 -11.64 1.67 -2.40
CA PHE A 449 -10.20 1.60 -2.54
C PHE A 449 -9.53 1.42 -1.18
N LYS A 450 -8.35 0.83 -1.23
CA LYS A 450 -7.45 0.73 -0.08
C LYS A 450 -6.07 1.26 -0.45
N LEU A 451 -5.46 1.95 0.50
CA LEU A 451 -4.04 2.26 0.43
C LEU A 451 -3.23 1.02 0.81
N THR A 452 -2.07 0.88 0.19
CA THR A 452 -1.06 -0.14 0.49
C THR A 452 0.31 0.52 0.60
N ASP A 453 1.31 -0.20 1.08
CA ASP A 453 2.69 0.30 1.13
C ASP A 453 3.27 0.60 -0.27
N SER A 454 2.67 0.05 -1.32
CA SER A 454 3.09 0.19 -2.72
C SER A 454 2.22 1.13 -3.55
N GLY A 455 1.04 1.51 -3.08
CA GLY A 455 0.11 2.32 -3.88
C GLY A 455 -1.35 2.21 -3.43
N ILE A 456 -2.26 2.06 -4.39
CA ILE A 456 -3.70 1.98 -4.18
C ILE A 456 -4.30 0.79 -4.93
N ASP A 457 -5.16 0.05 -4.26
CA ASP A 457 -5.95 -1.00 -4.89
C ASP A 457 -7.37 -0.50 -5.06
N ILE A 458 -7.95 -0.71 -6.25
CA ILE A 458 -9.29 -0.24 -6.57
C ILE A 458 -10.21 -1.44 -6.82
N HIS A 459 -11.31 -1.51 -6.09
CA HIS A 459 -12.29 -2.56 -6.26
C HIS A 459 -13.36 -2.14 -7.30
N LEU A 460 -13.41 -2.82 -8.46
CA LEU A 460 -14.47 -2.59 -9.45
C LEU A 460 -15.57 -3.65 -9.32
N ASN A 461 -16.77 -3.20 -8.99
CA ASN A 461 -17.94 -4.07 -8.97
C ASN A 461 -18.48 -4.30 -10.40
N LYS A 462 -18.46 -5.55 -10.87
CA LYS A 462 -18.95 -5.93 -12.22
C LYS A 462 -20.45 -6.25 -12.29
N GLY A 463 -21.18 -6.23 -11.17
CA GLY A 463 -22.60 -6.61 -11.13
C GLY A 463 -22.86 -8.09 -11.42
N THR A 464 -21.86 -8.97 -11.22
CA THR A 464 -21.93 -10.44 -11.30
C THR A 464 -21.26 -11.06 -10.08
N ASP A 465 -21.63 -12.30 -9.70
CA ASP A 465 -21.15 -13.02 -8.49
C ASP A 465 -19.63 -13.27 -8.42
N ASP A 466 -18.87 -12.92 -9.46
CA ASP A 466 -17.41 -12.94 -9.47
C ASP A 466 -16.89 -11.51 -9.24
N ASP A 467 -16.57 -11.19 -7.98
CA ASP A 467 -15.83 -9.98 -7.63
C ASP A 467 -14.47 -9.99 -8.33
N GLU A 468 -14.27 -9.10 -9.31
CA GLU A 468 -12.98 -8.92 -9.98
C GLU A 468 -12.26 -7.70 -9.41
N TRP A 469 -11.15 -7.95 -8.75
CA TRP A 469 -10.22 -6.92 -8.28
C TRP A 469 -9.47 -6.36 -9.47
N ILE A 470 -9.55 -5.05 -9.67
CA ILE A 470 -8.54 -4.36 -10.45
C ILE A 470 -7.57 -3.79 -9.45
N TYR A 471 -6.58 -4.61 -9.12
CA TYR A 471 -5.42 -4.09 -8.43
C TYR A 471 -4.85 -2.96 -9.30
N VAL A 472 -5.00 -1.73 -8.83
CA VAL A 472 -4.48 -0.52 -9.45
C VAL A 472 -3.02 -0.34 -9.01
N ASN A 473 -2.25 -1.42 -9.08
CA ASN A 473 -0.78 -1.40 -8.96
C ASN A 473 -0.13 -1.11 -10.31
N ARG A 474 -0.94 -0.84 -11.34
CA ARG A 474 -0.40 -0.54 -12.65
C ARG A 474 0.32 0.80 -12.57
N ILE A 475 1.64 0.76 -12.53
CA ILE A 475 2.60 1.49 -13.38
C ILE A 475 2.07 2.83 -13.92
N GLU A 476 1.01 2.77 -14.72
CA GLU A 476 0.39 3.90 -15.39
C GLU A 476 -0.24 4.89 -14.40
N LEU A 477 -0.63 4.46 -13.19
CA LEU A 477 -1.21 5.27 -12.12
C LEU A 477 -0.21 5.72 -11.07
N ILE A 478 0.87 4.97 -10.88
CA ILE A 478 1.95 5.29 -9.95
C ILE A 478 2.45 6.72 -10.17
N GLN A 479 2.43 7.18 -11.43
CA GLN A 479 2.77 8.55 -11.77
C GLN A 479 1.89 9.64 -11.17
N TYR A 480 0.66 9.33 -10.77
CA TYR A 480 -0.29 10.23 -10.13
C TYR A 480 -0.29 10.10 -8.60
N PHE A 481 0.64 9.31 -8.05
CA PHE A 481 0.56 8.79 -6.68
C PHE A 481 1.90 8.87 -5.97
N THR A 482 2.50 10.05 -5.95
CA THR A 482 3.64 10.23 -5.05
C THR A 482 3.20 9.99 -3.61
N LEU A 483 3.95 9.14 -2.90
CA LEU A 483 3.87 8.99 -1.44
C LEU A 483 3.93 10.35 -0.71
N GLY A 484 4.47 11.39 -1.34
CA GLY A 484 4.51 12.77 -0.85
C GLY A 484 3.17 13.52 -0.93
N GLU A 485 2.41 13.47 -2.04
CA GLU A 485 1.06 14.11 -2.07
C GLU A 485 0.06 13.43 -1.13
N LEU A 486 0.31 12.15 -0.84
CA LEU A 486 -0.33 11.33 0.16
C LEU A 486 -0.17 11.86 1.60
N ILE A 487 0.88 12.61 1.90
CA ILE A 487 1.20 13.05 3.27
C ILE A 487 1.14 14.59 3.36
N ASP A 488 1.53 15.31 2.31
CA ASP A 488 1.79 16.77 2.36
C ASP A 488 0.58 17.68 2.11
N LYS A 489 -0.64 17.18 1.87
CA LYS A 489 -1.73 18.11 1.50
C LYS A 489 -2.20 19.03 2.63
N TYR A 490 -1.65 18.91 3.84
CA TYR A 490 -1.89 19.86 4.93
C TYR A 490 -0.65 20.09 5.80
N TYR A 491 0.32 20.86 5.29
CA TYR A 491 1.13 21.78 6.09
C TYR A 491 1.25 23.15 5.43
#